data_AF-A0A846HR16-F1
#
_entry.id   AF-A0A846HR16-F1
#
_cell.length_a   1.000
_cell.length_b   1.000
_cell.length_c   1.000
_cell.angle_alpha   90.00
_cell.angle_beta   90.00
_cell.angle_gamma   90.00
#
_symmetry.space_group_name_H-M   'P 1'
#
loop_
_entity.id
_entity.type
_entity.pdbx_description
1 polymer ?
#
loop_
_entity_poly.entity_id
_entity_poly.type
_entity_poly.pdbx_seq_one_letter_code
_entity_poly.pdbx_strand_id
1 'polypeptide(L)'
;MTTIQTSDFELGADPDWDSPLNFKLTPELLVHALMETASAVHTGWQSCVDDDAILSQVAAMDDTGDRSIRLVEQEMVDEEDPSATWHDWTLEVRVGSVLTAGHWQVRSTASPLDWEWTAAAVEAAFERACVLLGRRVRRGLAVEEPIRPELPPRSSRH
;
A
#
# COMPACT_ATOMS: atom_id res chain seq x y z
N MET A 1 -14.96 -2.24 -57.15
CA MET A 1 -14.33 -0.99 -56.65
C MET A 1 -15.14 -0.61 -55.43
N THR A 2 -14.73 -1.13 -54.27
CA THR A 2 -15.47 -1.01 -53.00
C THR A 2 -14.65 -0.09 -52.12
N THR A 3 -15.14 1.13 -51.92
CA THR A 3 -14.54 2.08 -51.00
C THR A 3 -14.79 1.56 -49.59
N ILE A 4 -13.72 1.11 -48.92
CA ILE A 4 -13.74 0.86 -47.48
C ILE A 4 -13.85 2.24 -46.84
N GLN A 5 -14.99 2.54 -46.23
CA GLN A 5 -15.07 3.63 -45.27
C GLN A 5 -14.18 3.24 -44.09
N THR A 6 -12.96 3.77 -44.05
CA THR A 6 -12.22 3.93 -42.81
C THR A 6 -13.10 4.78 -41.92
N SER A 7 -13.80 4.15 -40.97
CA SER A 7 -14.37 4.85 -39.85
C SER A 7 -13.22 5.61 -39.22
N ASP A 8 -13.29 6.94 -39.26
CA ASP A 8 -12.46 7.80 -38.42
C ASP A 8 -12.66 7.30 -36.98
N PHE A 9 -11.71 6.51 -36.49
CA PHE A 9 -11.44 6.51 -35.06
C PHE A 9 -11.14 7.96 -34.78
N GLU A 10 -12.09 8.67 -34.18
CA GLU A 10 -11.80 9.97 -33.61
C GLU A 10 -10.48 9.81 -32.87
N LEU A 11 -9.45 10.54 -33.30
CA LEU A 11 -8.23 10.82 -32.53
C LEU A 11 -8.64 11.70 -31.33
N GLY A 12 -9.67 11.25 -30.62
CA GLY A 12 -10.62 12.03 -29.88
C GLY A 12 -10.21 12.05 -28.43
N ALA A 13 -9.42 13.07 -28.12
CA ALA A 13 -8.92 13.44 -26.80
C ALA A 13 -8.11 12.34 -26.09
N ASP A 14 -6.89 12.69 -25.67
CA ASP A 14 -6.22 11.90 -24.64
C ASP A 14 -7.19 11.71 -23.46
N PRO A 15 -7.18 10.53 -22.80
CA PRO A 15 -8.03 10.30 -21.65
C PRO A 15 -7.81 11.41 -20.62
N ASP A 16 -8.90 11.93 -20.06
CA ASP A 16 -8.83 12.98 -19.05
C ASP A 16 -8.20 12.42 -17.76
N TRP A 17 -6.91 12.72 -17.58
CA TRP A 17 -6.13 12.34 -16.41
C TRP A 17 -6.41 13.20 -15.18
N ASP A 18 -7.06 14.35 -15.36
CA ASP A 18 -7.24 15.37 -14.32
C ASP A 18 -8.65 15.34 -13.72
N SER A 19 -9.60 14.68 -14.37
CA SER A 19 -10.97 14.51 -13.86
C SER A 19 -10.98 13.79 -12.50
N PRO A 20 -11.57 14.39 -11.45
CA PRO A 20 -11.66 13.75 -10.14
C PRO A 20 -12.61 12.56 -10.20
N LEU A 21 -12.13 11.41 -9.72
CA LEU A 21 -12.93 10.19 -9.62
C LEU A 21 -13.49 10.05 -8.20
N ASN A 22 -14.76 9.63 -8.12
CA ASN A 22 -15.41 9.31 -6.85
C ASN A 22 -15.47 7.79 -6.68
N PHE A 23 -14.76 7.29 -5.68
CA PHE A 23 -14.75 5.86 -5.36
C PHE A 23 -15.30 5.63 -3.96
N LYS A 24 -16.07 4.55 -3.81
CA LYS A 24 -16.37 4.01 -2.48
C LYS A 24 -15.23 3.08 -2.08
N LEU A 25 -14.45 3.50 -1.10
CA LEU A 25 -13.40 2.66 -0.55
C LEU A 25 -14.01 1.60 0.38
N THR A 26 -13.70 0.33 0.13
CA THR A 26 -14.07 -0.80 0.99
C THR A 26 -12.81 -1.55 1.41
N PRO A 27 -12.82 -2.27 2.54
CA PRO A 27 -11.70 -3.13 2.90
C PRO A 27 -11.37 -4.17 1.83
N GLU A 28 -12.39 -4.74 1.19
CA GLU A 28 -12.22 -5.68 0.06
C GLU A 28 -11.45 -5.04 -1.11
N LEU A 29 -11.75 -3.78 -1.45
CA LEU A 29 -11.02 -3.07 -2.49
C LEU A 29 -9.55 -2.83 -2.08
N LEU A 30 -9.30 -2.50 -0.81
CA LEU A 30 -7.92 -2.36 -0.29
C LEU A 30 -7.16 -3.67 -0.37
N VAL A 31 -7.79 -4.79 0.03
CA VAL A 31 -7.20 -6.12 -0.04
C VAL A 31 -6.80 -6.45 -1.48
N HIS A 32 -7.70 -6.27 -2.44
CA HIS A 32 -7.40 -6.56 -3.84
C HIS A 32 -6.35 -5.62 -4.43
N ALA A 33 -6.37 -4.33 -4.10
CA ALA A 33 -5.46 -3.36 -4.69
C ALA A 33 -4.05 -3.38 -4.08
N LEU A 34 -3.92 -3.75 -2.81
CA LEU A 34 -2.68 -3.61 -2.04
C LEU A 34 -2.10 -4.94 -1.57
N MET A 35 -2.94 -5.92 -1.27
CA MET A 35 -2.57 -7.13 -0.52
C MET A 35 -2.77 -8.42 -1.33
N GLU A 36 -2.86 -8.33 -2.66
CA GLU A 36 -3.08 -9.47 -3.56
C GLU A 36 -2.06 -10.61 -3.35
N THR A 37 -0.81 -10.27 -3.00
CA THR A 37 0.27 -11.23 -2.79
C THR A 37 0.45 -11.65 -1.34
N ALA A 38 -0.36 -11.13 -0.42
CA ALA A 38 -0.29 -11.50 0.99
C ALA A 38 -0.69 -12.96 1.19
N SER A 39 0.00 -13.64 2.11
CA SER A 39 -0.30 -15.01 2.52
C SER A 39 -1.63 -15.09 3.27
N ALA A 40 -1.97 -14.05 4.02
CA ALA A 40 -3.25 -13.91 4.72
C ALA A 40 -3.68 -12.45 4.79
N VAL A 41 -4.99 -12.23 4.77
CA VAL A 41 -5.58 -10.89 4.88
C VAL A 41 -6.80 -10.94 5.80
N HIS A 42 -6.96 -9.92 6.63
CA HIS A 42 -8.12 -9.79 7.49
C HIS A 42 -8.40 -8.33 7.83
N THR A 43 -9.53 -8.14 8.51
CA THR A 43 -9.96 -6.82 9.00
C THR A 43 -10.25 -6.91 10.48
N GLY A 44 -10.02 -5.82 11.20
CA GLY A 44 -10.27 -5.73 12.63
C GLY A 44 -10.47 -4.29 13.09
N TRP A 45 -10.66 -4.15 14.40
CA TRP A 45 -10.72 -2.84 15.08
C TRP A 45 -9.38 -2.45 15.71
N GLN A 46 -8.52 -3.44 15.95
CA GLN A 46 -7.24 -3.31 16.65
C GLN A 46 -6.16 -4.07 15.89
N SER A 47 -4.91 -3.70 16.15
CA SER A 47 -3.74 -4.38 15.61
C SER A 47 -3.69 -5.83 16.10
N CYS A 48 -3.28 -6.74 15.23
CA CYS A 48 -2.96 -8.12 15.58
C CYS A 48 -1.45 -8.36 15.74
N VAL A 49 -0.64 -7.31 15.62
CA VAL A 49 0.81 -7.35 15.84
C VAL A 49 1.07 -7.48 17.32
N ASP A 50 1.97 -8.38 17.69
CA ASP A 50 2.50 -8.49 19.05
C ASP A 50 3.68 -7.53 19.21
N ASP A 51 3.52 -6.52 20.07
CA ASP A 51 4.54 -5.49 20.27
C ASP A 51 5.88 -6.07 20.80
N ASP A 52 5.84 -7.21 21.51
CA ASP A 52 7.04 -7.88 22.02
C ASP A 52 7.78 -8.68 20.94
N ALA A 53 7.14 -8.96 19.80
CA ALA A 53 7.70 -9.71 18.68
C ALA A 53 8.24 -8.83 17.55
N ILE A 54 8.10 -7.50 17.65
CA ILE A 54 8.49 -6.55 16.62
C ILE A 54 10.01 -6.48 16.50
N LEU A 55 10.51 -6.71 15.28
CA LEU A 55 11.91 -6.49 14.90
C LEU A 55 12.12 -5.09 14.35
N SER A 56 11.22 -4.63 13.48
CA SER A 56 11.27 -3.31 12.88
C SER A 56 9.86 -2.80 12.54
N GLN A 57 9.68 -1.47 12.50
CA GLN A 57 8.44 -0.88 12.02
C GLN A 57 8.66 0.48 11.37
N VAL A 58 7.81 0.80 10.41
CA VAL A 58 7.70 2.10 9.78
C VAL A 58 6.23 2.47 9.64
N ALA A 59 5.91 3.75 9.86
CA ALA A 59 4.54 4.24 9.77
C ALA A 59 4.46 5.57 9.03
N ALA A 60 3.39 5.74 8.27
CA ALA A 60 2.94 7.01 7.73
C ALA A 60 1.55 7.31 8.30
N MET A 61 1.33 8.54 8.75
CA MET A 61 0.07 8.99 9.32
C MET A 61 -0.41 10.24 8.59
N ASP A 62 -1.72 10.42 8.49
CA ASP A 62 -2.25 11.71 8.09
C ASP A 62 -2.20 12.73 9.24
N ASP A 63 -2.40 14.01 8.89
CA ASP A 63 -2.31 15.11 9.85
C ASP A 63 -3.45 15.08 10.89
N THR A 64 -4.50 14.29 10.64
CA THR A 64 -5.67 14.17 11.54
C THR A 64 -5.49 13.08 12.58
N GLY A 65 -4.62 12.10 12.33
CA GLY A 65 -4.39 10.92 13.16
C GLY A 65 -5.41 9.79 12.96
N ASP A 66 -6.46 10.01 12.16
CA ASP A 66 -7.52 9.02 11.92
C ASP A 66 -7.15 7.99 10.85
N ARG A 67 -6.07 8.22 10.11
CA ARG A 67 -5.59 7.30 9.07
C ARG A 67 -4.11 7.06 9.19
N SER A 68 -3.72 5.80 9.10
CA SER A 68 -2.32 5.41 9.21
C SER A 68 -2.04 4.19 8.34
N ILE A 69 -0.87 4.18 7.71
CA ILE A 69 -0.28 3.00 7.10
C ILE A 69 0.91 2.60 7.96
N ARG A 70 0.95 1.37 8.45
CA ARG A 70 2.06 0.84 9.23
C ARG A 70 2.55 -0.46 8.60
N LEU A 71 3.85 -0.58 8.38
CA LEU A 71 4.50 -1.82 8.02
C LEU A 71 5.32 -2.27 9.22
N VAL A 72 5.07 -3.49 9.69
CA VAL A 72 5.75 -4.11 10.82
C VAL A 72 6.42 -5.38 10.35
N GLU A 73 7.66 -5.56 10.77
CA GLU A 73 8.42 -6.80 10.66
C GLU A 73 8.48 -7.43 12.05
N GLN A 74 8.09 -8.70 12.16
CA GLN A 74 8.04 -9.42 13.42
C GLN A 74 8.48 -10.88 13.24
N GLU A 75 8.95 -11.48 14.32
CA GLU A 75 9.29 -12.90 14.36
C GLU A 75 8.39 -13.64 15.35
N MET A 76 7.67 -14.64 14.85
CA MET A 76 6.68 -15.38 15.62
C MET A 76 7.08 -16.85 15.70
N VAL A 77 6.93 -17.44 16.88
CA VAL A 77 7.05 -18.89 17.06
C VAL A 77 5.68 -19.50 16.84
N ASP A 78 5.63 -20.59 16.08
CA ASP A 78 4.39 -21.33 15.83
C ASP A 78 3.89 -21.96 17.16
N GLU A 79 2.65 -21.67 17.54
CA GLU A 79 2.07 -22.16 18.79
C GLU A 79 1.90 -23.69 18.80
N GLU A 80 1.69 -24.29 17.62
CA GLU A 80 1.53 -25.73 17.46
C GLU A 80 2.89 -26.44 17.32
N ASP A 81 3.89 -25.75 16.80
CA ASP A 81 5.28 -26.23 16.67
C ASP A 81 6.31 -25.20 17.16
N PRO A 82 6.71 -25.25 18.44
CA PRO A 82 7.68 -24.30 19.01
C PRO A 82 9.07 -24.34 18.37
N SER A 83 9.37 -25.35 17.54
CA SER A 83 10.63 -25.42 16.80
C SER A 83 10.61 -24.62 15.50
N ALA A 84 9.44 -24.15 15.11
CA ALA A 84 9.18 -23.59 13.81
C ALA A 84 8.91 -22.09 13.94
N THR A 85 9.88 -21.29 13.50
CA THR A 85 9.82 -19.84 13.55
C THR A 85 9.39 -19.28 12.19
N TRP A 86 8.50 -18.29 12.23
CA TRP A 86 8.03 -17.53 11.09
C TRP A 86 8.55 -16.10 11.17
N HIS A 87 8.98 -15.60 10.03
CA HIS A 87 9.19 -14.19 9.83
C HIS A 87 7.98 -13.63 9.10
N ASP A 88 7.40 -12.57 9.65
CA ASP A 88 6.15 -11.99 9.17
C ASP A 88 6.30 -10.49 8.94
N TRP A 89 5.94 -10.05 7.74
CA TRP A 89 5.70 -8.64 7.45
C TRP A 89 4.21 -8.37 7.43
N THR A 90 3.75 -7.54 8.37
CA THR A 90 2.37 -7.11 8.49
C THR A 90 2.20 -5.69 7.96
N LEU A 91 1.43 -5.53 6.89
CA LEU A 91 0.95 -4.23 6.42
C LEU A 91 -0.42 -3.93 7.04
N GLU A 92 -0.49 -2.85 7.81
CA GLU A 92 -1.69 -2.33 8.45
C GLU A 92 -2.16 -1.04 7.78
N VAL A 93 -3.37 -1.06 7.25
CA VAL A 93 -4.06 0.10 6.66
C VAL A 93 -5.22 0.47 7.57
N ARG A 94 -5.09 1.57 8.32
CA ARG A 94 -6.15 2.12 9.17
C ARG A 94 -6.84 3.27 8.46
N VAL A 95 -8.16 3.18 8.34
CA VAL A 95 -9.02 4.26 7.85
C VAL A 95 -10.18 4.45 8.84
N GLY A 96 -10.09 5.49 9.67
CA GLY A 96 -11.00 5.67 10.79
C GLY A 96 -10.85 4.53 11.80
N SER A 97 -11.96 3.88 12.17
CA SER A 97 -11.95 2.76 13.10
C SER A 97 -11.57 1.42 12.47
N VAL A 98 -11.60 1.30 11.14
CA VAL A 98 -11.38 0.02 10.45
C VAL A 98 -9.89 -0.15 10.19
N LEU A 99 -9.35 -1.29 10.64
CA LEU A 99 -8.03 -1.78 10.29
C LEU A 99 -8.16 -2.89 9.25
N THR A 100 -7.38 -2.80 8.18
CA THR A 100 -7.17 -3.91 7.23
C THR A 100 -5.71 -4.33 7.33
N ALA A 101 -5.46 -5.62 7.53
CA ALA A 101 -4.12 -6.17 7.72
C ALA A 101 -3.82 -7.24 6.66
N GLY A 102 -2.62 -7.18 6.10
CA GLY A 102 -2.09 -8.21 5.21
C GLY A 102 -0.77 -8.74 5.77
N HIS A 103 -0.62 -10.06 5.75
CA HIS A 103 0.54 -10.77 6.27
C HIS A 103 1.31 -11.44 5.14
N TRP A 104 2.62 -11.25 5.14
CA TRP A 104 3.55 -11.94 4.25
C TRP A 104 4.47 -12.76 5.12
N GLN A 105 4.24 -14.08 5.14
CA GLN A 105 4.87 -14.98 6.08
C GLN A 105 5.78 -15.96 5.36
N VAL A 106 7.02 -16.07 5.84
CA VAL A 106 7.98 -17.07 5.40
C VAL A 106 8.60 -17.74 6.61
N ARG A 107 9.00 -19.01 6.48
CA ARG A 107 9.79 -19.67 7.54
C ARG A 107 11.09 -18.90 7.74
N SER A 108 11.55 -18.75 8.97
CA SER A 108 12.85 -18.10 9.23
C SER A 108 14.02 -18.87 8.58
N THR A 109 13.81 -20.15 8.29
CA THR A 109 14.75 -21.03 7.56
C THR A 109 14.51 -21.06 6.05
N ALA A 110 13.61 -20.24 5.50
CA ALA A 110 13.33 -20.17 4.07
C ALA A 110 14.57 -19.72 3.29
N SER A 111 14.55 -19.94 1.97
CA SER A 111 15.69 -19.56 1.14
C SER A 111 15.85 -18.03 1.11
N PRO A 112 17.07 -17.49 0.95
CA PRO A 112 17.27 -16.05 0.80
C PRO A 112 16.45 -15.43 -0.35
N LEU A 113 16.16 -16.21 -1.39
CA LEU A 113 15.34 -15.75 -2.52
C LEU A 113 13.87 -15.55 -2.11
N ASP A 114 13.32 -16.43 -1.27
CA ASP A 114 11.95 -16.27 -0.75
C ASP A 114 11.85 -15.03 0.13
N TRP A 115 12.88 -14.81 0.96
CA TRP A 115 13.02 -13.59 1.77
C TRP A 115 13.05 -12.33 0.91
N GLU A 116 13.94 -12.27 -0.09
CA GLU A 116 14.08 -11.12 -0.99
C GLU A 116 12.79 -10.84 -1.76
N TRP A 117 12.14 -11.88 -2.29
CA TRP A 117 10.88 -11.75 -2.99
C TRP A 117 9.79 -11.20 -2.07
N THR A 118 9.69 -11.74 -0.86
CA THR A 118 8.64 -11.37 0.11
C THR A 118 8.83 -9.94 0.60
N ALA A 119 10.06 -9.55 0.95
CA ALA A 119 10.41 -8.19 1.31
C ALA A 119 10.08 -7.21 0.17
N ALA A 120 10.43 -7.53 -1.07
CA ALA A 120 10.10 -6.68 -2.22
C ALA A 120 8.58 -6.55 -2.46
N ALA A 121 7.83 -7.63 -2.27
CA ALA A 121 6.37 -7.62 -2.39
C ALA A 121 5.73 -6.72 -1.32
N VAL A 122 6.20 -6.81 -0.08
CA VAL A 122 5.65 -6.02 1.03
C VAL A 122 6.05 -4.54 0.94
N GLU A 123 7.28 -4.25 0.52
CA GLU A 123 7.73 -2.88 0.25
C GLU A 123 6.84 -2.22 -0.81
N ALA A 124 6.57 -2.93 -1.93
CA ALA A 124 5.71 -2.42 -2.97
C ALA A 124 4.26 -2.19 -2.49
N ALA A 125 3.74 -3.07 -1.64
CA ALA A 125 2.42 -2.90 -1.03
C ALA A 125 2.37 -1.67 -0.11
N PHE A 126 3.39 -1.49 0.74
CA PHE A 126 3.52 -0.34 1.63
C PHE A 126 3.64 0.97 0.85
N GLU A 127 4.51 1.03 -0.17
CA GLU A 127 4.67 2.22 -1.03
C GLU A 127 3.34 2.63 -1.68
N ARG A 128 2.58 1.66 -2.22
CA ARG A 128 1.26 1.91 -2.81
C ARG A 128 0.24 2.35 -1.77
N ALA A 129 0.26 1.77 -0.58
CA ALA A 129 -0.65 2.13 0.50
C ALA A 129 -0.41 3.57 0.99
N CYS A 130 0.85 4.02 1.06
CA CYS A 130 1.17 5.39 1.47
C CYS A 130 0.59 6.47 0.54
N VAL A 131 0.35 6.15 -0.73
CA VAL A 131 -0.31 7.05 -1.68
C VAL A 131 -1.73 7.41 -1.23
N LEU A 132 -2.42 6.53 -0.48
CA LEU A 132 -3.74 6.79 0.07
C LEU A 132 -3.75 7.97 1.07
N LEU A 133 -2.59 8.27 1.67
CA LEU A 133 -2.39 9.41 2.57
C LEU A 133 -1.71 10.61 1.87
N GLY A 134 -1.59 10.57 0.53
CA GLY A 134 -0.85 11.56 -0.24
C GLY A 134 0.65 11.58 0.06
N ARG A 135 1.19 10.53 0.69
CA ARG A 135 2.61 10.40 1.02
C ARG A 135 3.33 9.59 -0.06
N ARG A 136 4.59 9.91 -0.30
CA ARG A 136 5.46 9.14 -1.20
C ARG A 136 6.59 8.53 -0.38
N VAL A 137 6.82 7.24 -0.55
CA VAL A 137 7.93 6.52 0.09
C VAL A 137 8.85 6.05 -1.03
N ARG A 138 10.16 6.10 -0.80
CA ARG A 138 11.15 5.50 -1.71
C ARG A 138 11.87 4.37 -1.01
N ARG A 139 12.28 3.37 -1.80
CA ARG A 139 13.19 2.29 -1.41
C ARG A 139 14.34 2.81 -0.53
N GLY A 140 14.43 2.29 0.70
CA GLY A 140 15.18 2.89 1.81
C GLY A 140 14.31 3.49 2.93
N LEU A 141 12.99 3.34 2.86
CA LEU A 141 11.99 3.69 3.89
C LEU A 141 12.05 5.14 4.41
N ALA A 142 12.50 6.07 3.57
CA ALA A 142 12.33 7.49 3.84
C ALA A 142 10.95 7.94 3.31
N VAL A 143 10.09 8.40 4.21
CA VAL A 143 8.80 9.03 3.86
C VAL A 143 9.09 10.47 3.42
N GLU A 144 8.77 10.81 2.17
CA GLU A 144 8.85 12.17 1.65
C GLU A 144 7.48 12.87 1.84
N GLU A 145 7.50 14.03 2.51
CA GLU A 145 6.34 14.90 2.65
C GLU A 145 6.01 15.55 1.28
N PRO A 146 4.73 15.59 0.85
CA PRO A 146 4.38 16.12 -0.46
C PRO A 146 4.75 17.60 -0.60
N ILE A 147 5.57 17.91 -1.62
CA ILE A 147 5.86 19.28 -2.05
C ILE A 147 4.59 19.82 -2.71
N ARG A 148 3.98 20.87 -2.13
CA ARG A 148 2.85 21.56 -2.78
C ARG A 148 3.32 22.12 -4.12
N PRO A 149 2.61 21.86 -5.24
CA PRO A 149 2.90 22.54 -6.49
C PRO A 149 2.80 24.06 -6.29
N GLU A 150 3.83 24.81 -6.67
CA GLU A 150 3.72 26.27 -6.71
C GLU A 150 2.60 26.64 -7.69
N LEU A 151 1.58 27.33 -7.18
CA LEU A 151 0.50 27.87 -8.02
C LEU A 151 1.11 28.86 -9.01
N PRO A 152 0.85 28.74 -10.32
CA PRO A 152 1.38 29.68 -11.30
C PRO A 152 0.94 31.11 -10.96
N PRO A 153 1.82 32.11 -11.12
CA PRO A 153 1.53 33.49 -10.73
C PRO A 153 0.29 33.97 -11.47
N ARG A 154 -0.74 34.34 -10.69
CA ARG A 154 -1.92 35.03 -11.22
C ARG A 154 -1.47 36.32 -11.88
N SER A 155 -1.51 36.37 -13.21
CA SER A 155 -1.32 37.62 -13.94
C SER A 155 -2.48 38.55 -13.60
N SER A 156 -2.25 39.56 -12.76
CA SER A 156 -3.16 40.68 -12.65
C SER A 156 -3.00 41.52 -13.92
N ARG A 157 -4.03 41.55 -14.76
CA ARG A 157 -4.17 42.61 -15.75
C ARG A 157 -5.03 43.70 -15.11
N HIS A 158 -4.39 44.83 -14.83
CA HIS A 158 -5.04 46.12 -14.60
C HIS A 158 -5.37 46.79 -15.94
#